data_AF-A0A849HKM0-F1
#
_entry.id   AF-A0A849HKM0-F1
#
_cell.length_a   1.000
_cell.length_b   1.000
_cell.length_c   1.000
_cell.angle_alpha   90.00
_cell.angle_beta   90.00
_cell.angle_gamma   90.00
#
_symmetry.space_group_name_H-M   'P 1'
#
loop_
_entity.id
_entity.type
_entity.pdbx_description
1 polymer ?
#
loop_
_entity_poly.entity_id
_entity_poly.type
_entity_poly.pdbx_seq_one_letter_code
_entity_poly.pdbx_strand_id
1 'polypeptide(L)' 'MLSVTLEDGTPIAKDAATYTATTNDFTNAGGDGYVELKDVQGTARNLMANDLLAYIQSQRTIMPTTDGRIDDTARADA' A
#
# COMPACT_ATOMS: atom_id res chain seq x y z
N MET A 1 -3.60 -18.91 -15.00
CA MET A 1 -3.65 -18.77 -13.53
C MET A 1 -2.85 -17.52 -13.18
N LEU A 2 -3.46 -16.56 -12.48
CA LEU A 2 -2.73 -15.36 -12.04
C LEU A 2 -1.86 -15.72 -10.85
N SER A 3 -0.59 -15.32 -10.89
CA SER A 3 0.35 -15.45 -9.76
C SER A 3 0.94 -14.07 -9.50
N VAL A 4 1.03 -13.70 -8.23
CA VAL A 4 1.66 -12.46 -7.76
C VAL A 4 2.88 -12.87 -6.95
N THR A 5 4.02 -12.22 -7.18
CA THR A 5 5.27 -12.51 -6.48
C THR A 5 5.75 -11.28 -5.71
N LEU A 6 6.48 -11.52 -4.62
CA LEU A 6 7.31 -10.50 -3.97
C LEU A 6 8.47 -10.10 -4.90
N GLU A 7 9.18 -9.04 -4.53
CA GLU A 7 10.34 -8.52 -5.29
C GLU A 7 11.45 -9.57 -5.45
N ASP A 8 11.59 -10.48 -4.49
CA ASP A 8 12.55 -11.59 -4.54
C ASP A 8 12.07 -12.80 -5.37
N GLY A 9 10.89 -12.71 -5.99
CA GLY A 9 10.27 -13.77 -6.77
C GLY A 9 9.45 -14.77 -5.96
N THR A 10 9.39 -14.64 -4.63
CA THR A 10 8.59 -15.52 -3.77
C THR A 10 7.10 -15.36 -4.11
N PRO A 11 6.36 -16.44 -4.43
CA PRO A 11 4.93 -16.34 -4.70
C PRO A 11 4.13 -15.94 -3.46
N ILE A 12 3.16 -15.04 -3.63
CA ILE A 12 2.14 -14.78 -2.63
C ILE A 12 1.16 -15.95 -2.66
N ALA A 13 1.02 -16.62 -1.51
CA ALA A 13 0.19 -17.81 -1.38
C ALA A 13 -1.30 -17.42 -1.45
N LYS A 14 -1.95 -17.82 -2.54
CA LYS A 14 -3.38 -17.63 -2.71
C LYS A 14 -4.15 -18.56 -1.76
N ASP A 15 -5.07 -18.01 -0.99
CA ASP A 15 -6.06 -18.71 -0.12
C ASP A 15 -5.46 -19.63 0.98
N ALA A 16 -4.13 -19.72 1.09
CA ALA A 16 -3.42 -20.56 2.05
C ALA A 16 -2.76 -19.77 3.19
N ALA A 17 -2.82 -18.44 3.12
CA ALA A 17 -2.23 -17.53 4.10
C ALA A 17 -3.15 -16.36 4.39
N THR A 18 -3.18 -15.95 5.66
CA THR A 18 -3.79 -14.69 6.10
C THR A 18 -2.71 -13.63 6.20
N TYR A 19 -2.91 -12.52 5.50
CA TYR A 19 -2.00 -11.38 5.54
C TYR A 19 -2.60 -10.24 6.37
N THR A 20 -1.75 -9.47 7.02
CA THR A 20 -2.13 -8.18 7.61
C THR A 20 -1.66 -7.06 6.69
N ALA A 21 -2.57 -6.17 6.32
CA ALA A 21 -2.28 -5.01 5.49
C ALA A 21 -2.60 -3.71 6.26
N THR A 22 -1.94 -2.61 5.87
CA THR A 22 -2.28 -1.26 6.31
C THR A 22 -2.70 -0.45 5.10
N THR A 23 -3.82 0.25 5.21
CA THR A 23 -4.31 1.19 4.20
C THR A 23 -5.05 2.35 4.86
N ASN A 24 -5.52 3.32 4.06
CA ASN A 24 -6.35 4.42 4.53
C ASN A 24 -7.83 4.02 4.63
N ASP A 25 -8.58 4.79 5.41
CA ASP A 25 -10.01 4.60 5.64
C ASP A 25 -10.85 4.66 4.35
N PHE A 26 -10.52 5.56 3.42
CA PHE A 26 -11.22 5.71 2.14
C PHE A 26 -11.19 4.43 1.30
N THR A 27 -10.01 3.88 1.02
CA THR A 27 -9.87 2.62 0.26
C THR A 27 -10.39 1.40 1.04
N ASN A 28 -10.22 1.37 2.36
CA ASN A 28 -10.83 0.34 3.21
C ASN A 28 -12.37 0.34 3.15
N ALA A 29 -12.99 1.50 2.91
CA ALA A 29 -14.42 1.63 2.69
C ALA A 29 -14.87 1.30 1.24
N GLY A 30 -13.93 0.94 0.36
CA GLY A 30 -14.18 0.65 -1.05
C GLY A 30 -14.05 1.87 -1.98
N GLY A 31 -13.45 2.97 -1.51
CA GLY A 31 -13.08 4.12 -2.34
C GLY A 31 -12.21 3.70 -3.54
N ASP A 32 -12.25 4.46 -4.63
CA ASP A 32 -11.57 4.17 -5.91
C ASP A 32 -11.84 2.77 -6.51
N GLY A 33 -12.92 2.11 -6.08
CA GLY A 33 -13.32 0.80 -6.59
C GLY A 33 -12.69 -0.39 -5.89
N TYR A 34 -11.96 -0.19 -4.78
CA TYR A 34 -11.38 -1.26 -3.96
C TYR A 34 -12.43 -2.02 -3.13
N VAL A 35 -13.47 -2.53 -3.78
CA VAL A 35 -14.63 -3.18 -3.15
C VAL A 35 -14.25 -4.44 -2.37
N GLU A 36 -13.14 -5.09 -2.75
CA GLU A 36 -12.59 -6.27 -2.09
C GLU A 36 -12.10 -5.97 -0.66
N LEU A 37 -11.72 -4.73 -0.37
CA LEU A 37 -11.28 -4.30 0.96
C LEU A 37 -12.45 -3.95 1.89
N LYS A 38 -13.67 -3.82 1.36
CA LYS A 38 -14.87 -3.51 2.14
C LYS A 38 -15.44 -4.78 2.79
N ASP A 39 -14.63 -5.43 3.61
CA ASP A 39 -14.92 -6.74 4.20
C ASP A 39 -15.18 -6.69 5.72
N VAL A 40 -15.21 -5.48 6.31
CA VAL A 40 -15.47 -5.20 7.74
C VAL A 40 -14.32 -5.64 8.66
N GLN A 41 -13.15 -6.04 8.12
CA GLN A 41 -12.00 -6.45 8.94
C GLN A 41 -11.10 -5.27 9.34
N GLY A 42 -11.10 -4.19 8.56
CA GLY A 42 -10.26 -3.01 8.82
C GLY A 42 -10.74 -2.16 10.00
N THR A 43 -9.79 -1.63 10.79
CA THR A 43 -10.06 -0.67 11.87
C THR A 43 -9.32 0.64 11.59
N ALA A 44 -10.05 1.75 11.49
CA ALA A 44 -9.46 3.08 11.40
C ALA A 44 -8.80 3.44 12.74
N ARG A 45 -7.59 4.03 12.69
CA ARG A 45 -6.79 4.35 13.88
C ARG A 45 -6.51 5.84 13.98
N ASN A 46 -5.61 6.33 13.13
CA ASN A 46 -5.13 7.71 13.13
C ASN A 46 -5.42 8.38 11.79
N LEU A 47 -5.38 9.72 11.77
CA LEU A 47 -5.30 10.45 10.52
C LEU A 47 -3.95 10.16 9.86
N MET A 48 -3.96 9.80 8.57
CA MET A 48 -2.73 9.51 7.81
C MET A 48 -1.70 10.65 7.88
N ALA A 49 -2.16 11.90 7.88
CA ALA A 49 -1.28 13.07 7.99
C ALA A 49 -0.51 13.10 9.32
N ASN A 50 -1.12 12.66 10.42
CA ASN A 50 -0.45 12.61 11.72
C ASN A 50 0.59 11.49 11.76
N ASP A 51 0.30 10.33 11.18
CA ASP A 51 1.26 9.23 11.09
C ASP A 51 2.46 9.62 10.21
N LEU A 52 2.23 10.31 9.09
CA LEU A 52 3.29 10.84 8.24
C LEU A 52 4.14 11.90 8.97
N LEU A 53 3.51 12.82 9.70
CA LEU A 53 4.22 13.82 10.50
C LEU A 53 5.11 13.15 11.56
N ALA A 54 4.58 12.18 12.29
CA ALA A 54 5.33 11.44 13.30
C ALA A 54 6.53 10.70 12.68
N TYR A 55 6.34 10.10 11.50
CA TYR A 55 7.43 9.47 10.75
C TYR A 55 8.52 10.49 10.39
N ILE A 56 8.18 11.62 9.78
CA ILE A 56 9.15 12.66 9.38
C ILE A 56 9.94 13.18 10.60
N GLN A 57 9.24 13.46 11.71
CA GLN A 57 9.86 13.89 12.96
C GLN A 57 10.84 12.84 13.51
N SER A 58 10.51 11.55 13.39
CA SER A 58 11.39 10.46 13.83
C SER A 58 12.67 10.36 12.99
N GLN A 59 12.58 10.63 11.68
CA GLN A 59 13.72 10.54 10.76
C GLN A 59 14.64 11.77 10.83
N ARG A 60 14.11 12.94 11.27
CA ARG A 60 14.77 14.27 11.29
C ARG A 60 15.11 14.82 9.91
N THR A 61 15.84 14.05 9.11
CA THR A 61 16.17 14.33 7.72
C THR A 61 15.56 13.23 6.86
N ILE A 62 14.80 13.62 5.83
CA ILE A 62 14.22 12.68 4.87
C ILE A 62 14.90 12.85 3.51
N MET A 63 15.26 11.73 2.89
CA MET A 63 15.73 11.66 1.50
C MET A 63 14.85 10.65 0.75
N PRO A 64 13.68 11.07 0.25
CA PRO A 64 12.77 10.16 -0.43
C PRO A 64 13.43 9.54 -1.67
N THR A 65 13.25 8.24 -1.85
CA THR A 65 13.63 7.52 -3.06
C THR A 65 12.43 6.71 -3.55
N THR A 66 12.34 6.48 -4.86
CA THR A 66 11.38 5.53 -5.41
C THR A 66 11.98 4.13 -5.36
N ASP A 67 11.13 3.13 -5.14
CA ASP A 67 11.51 1.70 -5.16
C ASP A 67 11.16 1.03 -6.50
N GLY A 68 10.85 1.82 -7.52
CA GLY A 68 10.51 1.34 -8.86
C GLY A 68 9.10 0.75 -9.00
N ARG A 69 8.26 0.76 -7.95
CA ARG A 69 6.88 0.25 -8.02
C ARG A 69 5.91 1.19 -8.74
N ILE A 70 6.25 2.47 -8.85
CA ILE A 70 5.46 3.47 -9.59
C ILE A 70 6.23 3.81 -10.86
N ASP A 71 5.70 3.39 -12.01
CA ASP A 71 6.20 3.72 -13.34
C ASP A 71 5.20 4.67 -14.03
N ASP A 72 5.71 5.82 -14.50
CA ASP A 72 4.93 6.78 -15.28
C ASP A 72 4.87 6.29 -16.73
N THR A 73 4.10 5.22 -16.96
CA THR A 73 3.92 4.63 -18.29
C THR A 73 3.17 5.55 -19.28
N ALA A 74 2.64 6.68 -18.80
CA ALA A 74 2.00 7.71 -19.61
C ALA A 74 2.98 8.76 -20.15
N ARG A 75 4.18 8.89 -19.56
CA ARG A 75 5.32 9.57 -20.20
C ARG A 75 6.01 8.60 -21.15
N ALA A 76 5.36 8.37 -22.29
CA ALA A 76 6.15 8.10 -23.49
C ALA A 76 7.03 9.35 -23.72
N ASP A 77 8.35 9.17 -23.70
CA ASP A 77 9.36 10.12 -24.18
C ASP A 77 9.74 11.24 -23.17
N ALA A 78 10.73 10.98 -22.33
CA ALA A 78 11.57 12.01 -21.68
C ALA A 78 13.05 11.69 -21.87
#